data_AF-A0A6P1DPA5-F1
#
_entry.id   AF-A0A6P1DPA5-F1
#
_cell.length_a   1.000
_cell.length_b   1.000
_cell.length_c   1.000
_cell.angle_alpha   90.00
_cell.angle_beta   90.00
_cell.angle_gamma   90.00
#
_symmetry.space_group_name_H-M   'P 1'
#
loop_
_entity.id
_entity.type
_entity.pdbx_description
1 polymer ?
#
loop_
_entity_poly.entity_id
_entity_poly.type
_entity_poly.pdbx_seq_one_letter_code
_entity_poly.pdbx_strand_id
1 'polypeptide(L)'
;MRHKGATTDMRQLDVRDLARKGRLYSGMSTVMSWNRGSEPYDSMSLRAEGDTLIAEYSRQVDGGEWQPRQETLDIQRTPCHLGGSRPWFHCPVCWRRCAILYFTQHGFLCRTCAELNYPSTRQTPRDRALLRVQAIRRRLGWPIAWFQPDGAKPEGMRWREYYRLVWKHDAELQKVLTSLDAWLDKQHHALEKRIKSKKT
;
A
#
# COMPACT_ATOMS: atom_id res chain seq x y z
N MET A 1 -6.53 -22.88 -14.30
CA MET A 1 -7.09 -21.69 -15.00
C MET A 1 -7.07 -20.51 -14.05
N ARG A 2 -6.31 -19.45 -14.36
CA ARG A 2 -6.26 -18.22 -13.53
C ARG A 2 -7.45 -17.34 -13.90
N HIS A 3 -8.47 -17.28 -13.05
CA HIS A 3 -9.54 -16.30 -13.21
C HIS A 3 -8.95 -14.90 -13.03
N LYS A 4 -8.94 -14.14 -14.13
CA LYS A 4 -8.68 -12.69 -14.12
C LYS A 4 -9.92 -12.03 -13.54
N GLY A 5 -9.91 -11.74 -12.24
CA GLY A 5 -10.97 -10.95 -11.62
C GLY A 5 -11.03 -9.58 -12.29
N ALA A 6 -12.20 -9.22 -12.82
CA ALA A 6 -12.47 -7.86 -13.24
C ALA A 6 -12.27 -6.92 -12.04
N THR A 7 -11.82 -5.69 -12.27
CA THR A 7 -11.57 -4.67 -11.24
C THR A 7 -12.77 -4.39 -10.31
N THR A 8 -13.96 -4.87 -10.66
CA THR A 8 -15.21 -4.80 -9.88
C THR A 8 -15.29 -5.80 -8.71
N ASP A 9 -14.47 -6.88 -8.70
CA ASP A 9 -14.52 -7.94 -7.67
C ASP A 9 -13.41 -7.83 -6.61
N MET A 10 -12.57 -6.79 -6.68
CA MET A 10 -11.45 -6.63 -5.74
C MET A 10 -11.83 -5.80 -4.53
N ARG A 11 -11.46 -6.30 -3.34
CA ARG A 11 -11.63 -5.62 -2.06
C ARG A 11 -10.80 -4.32 -2.09
N GLN A 12 -11.44 -3.16 -2.18
CA GLN A 12 -10.76 -1.87 -2.34
C GLN A 12 -11.31 -0.79 -1.41
N LEU A 13 -10.42 0.11 -0.99
CA LEU A 13 -10.72 1.35 -0.28
C LEU A 13 -10.56 2.53 -1.24
N ASP A 14 -11.61 3.30 -1.48
CA ASP A 14 -11.53 4.58 -2.20
C ASP A 14 -11.67 5.73 -1.21
N VAL A 15 -10.58 6.48 -1.01
CA VAL A 15 -10.53 7.61 -0.07
C VAL A 15 -11.56 8.68 -0.42
N ARG A 16 -11.91 8.82 -1.69
CA ARG A 16 -12.89 9.82 -2.17
C ARG A 16 -14.31 9.40 -1.78
N ASP A 17 -14.60 8.11 -1.83
CA ASP A 17 -15.88 7.57 -1.40
C ASP A 17 -16.05 7.68 0.11
N LEU A 18 -15.01 7.33 0.86
CA LEU A 18 -14.98 7.54 2.31
C LEU A 18 -15.21 9.00 2.67
N ALA A 19 -14.49 9.93 2.03
CA ALA A 19 -14.65 11.36 2.25
C ALA A 19 -16.08 11.85 1.95
N ARG A 20 -16.65 11.44 0.81
CA ARG A 20 -18.01 11.81 0.38
C ARG A 20 -19.06 11.33 1.37
N LYS A 21 -18.86 10.16 1.97
CA LYS A 21 -19.73 9.56 3.00
C LYS A 21 -19.43 10.07 4.41
N GLY A 22 -18.54 11.04 4.58
CA GLY A 22 -18.12 11.55 5.89
C GLY A 22 -17.21 10.62 6.68
N ARG A 23 -16.80 9.46 6.14
CA ARG A 23 -16.05 8.39 6.83
C ARG A 23 -14.61 8.71 7.20
N LEU A 24 -14.18 9.93 6.94
CA LEU A 24 -12.85 10.43 7.29
C LEU A 24 -12.89 11.52 8.39
N TYR A 25 -14.05 11.80 8.97
CA TYR A 25 -14.11 12.69 10.14
C TYR A 25 -13.47 12.00 11.34
N SER A 26 -12.60 12.72 12.04
CA SER A 26 -11.88 12.20 13.20
C SER A 26 -12.83 11.65 14.26
N GLY A 27 -12.55 10.46 14.78
CA GLY A 27 -13.40 9.73 15.71
C GLY A 27 -14.50 8.88 15.03
N MET A 28 -14.70 9.01 13.72
CA MET A 28 -15.65 8.15 13.03
C MET A 28 -15.12 6.73 12.91
N SER A 29 -15.96 5.77 13.29
CA SER A 29 -15.75 4.34 13.01
C SER A 29 -16.82 3.84 12.06
N THR A 30 -16.44 3.02 11.07
CA THR A 30 -17.35 2.44 10.09
C THR A 30 -16.92 1.03 9.73
N VAL A 31 -17.88 0.14 9.53
CA VAL A 31 -17.60 -1.18 8.97
C VAL A 31 -17.71 -1.10 7.47
N MET A 32 -16.74 -1.68 6.78
CA MET A 32 -16.80 -1.93 5.35
C MET A 32 -16.89 -3.44 5.13
N SER A 33 -17.95 -3.86 4.46
CA SER A 33 -18.12 -5.26 4.05
C SER A 33 -18.02 -5.38 2.54
N TRP A 34 -17.57 -6.56 2.10
CA TRP A 34 -17.63 -6.94 0.70
C TRP A 34 -18.59 -8.10 0.56
N ASN A 35 -19.50 -7.96 -0.40
CA ASN A 35 -20.57 -8.92 -0.62
C ASN A 35 -20.26 -9.77 -1.85
N ARG A 36 -20.64 -11.04 -1.82
CA ARG A 36 -20.71 -11.91 -2.99
C ARG A 36 -22.20 -12.20 -3.20
N GLY A 37 -22.82 -11.46 -4.12
CA GLY A 37 -24.29 -11.41 -4.21
C GLY A 37 -24.88 -10.62 -3.03
N SER A 38 -25.86 -11.19 -2.33
CA SER A 38 -26.52 -10.58 -1.18
C SER A 38 -25.81 -10.84 0.17
N GLU A 39 -24.84 -11.74 0.21
CA GLU A 39 -24.18 -12.13 1.46
C GLU A 39 -22.81 -11.45 1.64
N PRO A 40 -22.54 -10.83 2.79
CA PRO A 40 -21.20 -10.34 3.12
C PRO A 40 -20.26 -11.53 3.34
N TYR A 41 -19.18 -11.62 2.57
CA TYR A 41 -18.18 -12.69 2.71
C TYR A 41 -16.93 -12.23 3.45
N ASP A 42 -16.76 -10.92 3.64
CA ASP A 42 -15.66 -10.35 4.40
C ASP A 42 -16.05 -8.97 4.93
N SER A 43 -15.46 -8.59 6.06
CA SER A 43 -15.66 -7.28 6.65
C SER A 43 -14.42 -6.77 7.35
N MET A 44 -14.33 -5.45 7.45
CA MET A 44 -13.25 -4.74 8.08
C MET A 44 -13.80 -3.51 8.79
N SER A 45 -13.30 -3.24 9.99
CA SER A 45 -13.55 -2.00 10.70
C SER A 45 -12.54 -0.94 10.29
N LEU A 46 -13.04 0.27 10.08
CA LEU A 46 -12.24 1.45 9.74
C LEU A 46 -12.48 2.51 10.79
N ARG A 47 -11.41 3.13 11.29
CA ARG A 47 -11.45 4.22 12.26
C ARG A 47 -10.62 5.38 11.73
N ALA A 48 -11.23 6.55 11.63
CA ALA A 48 -10.54 7.76 11.19
C ALA A 48 -10.00 8.54 12.40
N GLU A 49 -8.71 8.88 12.36
CA GLU A 49 -8.03 9.68 13.38
C GLU A 49 -7.23 10.78 12.68
N GLY A 50 -7.79 12.00 12.63
CA GLY A 50 -7.19 13.11 11.88
C GLY A 50 -6.93 12.79 10.39
N ASP A 51 -5.66 12.79 9.99
CA ASP A 51 -5.18 12.47 8.64
C ASP A 51 -4.73 11.00 8.52
N THR A 52 -5.25 10.14 9.39
CA THR A 52 -4.93 8.72 9.44
C THR A 52 -6.21 7.89 9.42
N LEU A 53 -6.18 6.77 8.69
CA LEU A 53 -7.24 5.76 8.69
C LEU A 53 -6.68 4.44 9.21
N ILE A 54 -7.19 3.98 10.34
CA ILE A 54 -6.84 2.70 10.93
C ILE A 54 -7.81 1.65 10.40
N ALA A 55 -7.26 0.59 9.81
CA ALA A 55 -7.98 -0.54 9.26
C ALA A 55 -7.76 -1.78 10.15
N GLU A 56 -8.83 -2.28 10.76
CA GLU A 56 -8.83 -3.43 11.65
C GLU A 56 -9.60 -4.59 10.97
N TYR A 57 -8.90 -5.71 10.75
CA TYR A 57 -9.46 -6.87 10.04
C TYR A 57 -8.77 -8.15 10.50
N SER A 58 -9.39 -9.31 10.27
CA SER A 58 -8.75 -10.60 10.51
C SER A 58 -8.20 -11.17 9.20
N ARG A 59 -7.07 -11.89 9.26
CA ARG A 59 -6.52 -12.60 8.10
C ARG A 59 -6.03 -13.98 8.49
N GLN A 60 -6.26 -14.92 7.60
CA GLN A 60 -5.64 -16.24 7.60
C GLN A 60 -4.34 -16.20 6.78
N VAL A 61 -3.21 -16.60 7.37
CA VAL A 61 -1.93 -16.76 6.65
C VAL A 61 -1.75 -18.25 6.36
N ASP A 62 -1.52 -18.61 5.10
CA ASP A 62 -1.28 -19.99 4.63
C ASP A 62 -2.32 -21.04 5.10
N GLY A 63 -3.58 -20.64 5.24
CA GLY A 63 -4.65 -21.55 5.70
C GLY A 63 -4.60 -21.86 7.21
N GLY A 64 -3.79 -21.14 7.99
CA GLY A 64 -3.70 -21.25 9.44
C GLY A 64 -4.87 -20.63 10.19
N GLU A 65 -4.65 -20.14 11.40
CA GLU A 65 -5.71 -19.47 12.17
C GLU A 65 -5.98 -18.04 11.69
N TRP A 66 -7.20 -17.55 11.92
CA TRP A 66 -7.53 -16.15 11.72
C TRP A 66 -6.84 -15.30 12.77
N GLN A 67 -5.92 -14.45 12.32
CA GLN A 67 -5.20 -13.52 13.20
C GLN A 67 -5.74 -12.10 13.01
N PRO A 68 -5.99 -11.37 14.11
CA PRO A 68 -6.33 -9.96 14.02
C PRO A 68 -5.13 -9.17 13.46
N ARG A 69 -5.43 -8.20 12.62
CA ARG A 69 -4.47 -7.29 11.99
C ARG A 69 -5.01 -5.87 12.08
N GLN A 70 -4.07 -4.95 12.25
CA GLN A 70 -4.31 -3.53 12.24
C GLN A 70 -3.29 -2.90 11.28
N GLU A 71 -3.78 -2.13 10.31
CA GLU A 71 -2.95 -1.36 9.38
C GLU A 71 -3.31 0.13 9.46
N THR A 72 -2.28 0.97 9.54
CA THR A 72 -2.42 2.43 9.54
C THR A 72 -2.21 2.95 8.13
N LEU A 73 -3.16 3.72 7.61
CA LEU A 73 -3.16 4.27 6.26
C LEU A 73 -3.16 5.80 6.31
N ASP A 74 -2.08 6.42 5.82
CA ASP A 74 -1.94 7.87 5.84
C ASP A 74 -2.78 8.55 4.75
N ILE A 75 -3.39 9.67 5.11
CA ILE A 75 -4.22 10.50 4.23
C ILE A 75 -3.57 11.87 4.07
N GLN A 76 -3.30 12.24 2.83
CA GLN A 76 -2.89 13.60 2.47
C GLN A 76 -4.05 14.35 1.83
N ARG A 77 -4.26 15.60 2.25
CA ARG A 77 -5.23 16.52 1.66
C ARG A 77 -4.56 17.58 0.79
N THR A 78 -5.00 17.70 -0.46
CA THR A 78 -4.56 18.77 -1.37
C THR A 78 -5.68 19.78 -1.57
N PRO A 79 -5.42 21.10 -1.49
CA PRO A 79 -6.43 22.12 -1.79
C PRO A 79 -7.00 21.99 -3.21
N CYS A 80 -8.27 22.34 -3.39
CA CYS A 80 -8.91 22.45 -4.70
C CYS A 80 -9.14 23.92 -5.07
N HIS A 81 -8.98 24.27 -6.34
CA HIS A 81 -9.14 25.66 -6.84
C HIS A 81 -10.53 26.25 -6.56
N LEU A 82 -11.58 25.42 -6.53
CA LEU A 82 -12.97 25.83 -6.28
C LEU A 82 -13.40 25.67 -4.81
N GLY A 83 -12.43 25.57 -3.88
CA GLY A 83 -12.68 25.35 -2.46
C GLY A 83 -12.66 23.87 -2.04
N GLY A 84 -12.48 23.63 -0.75
CA GLY A 84 -12.37 22.29 -0.16
C GLY A 84 -10.99 21.63 -0.37
N SER A 85 -10.92 20.33 -0.05
CA SER A 85 -9.69 19.55 -0.22
C SER A 85 -9.98 18.18 -0.83
N ARG A 86 -9.05 17.71 -1.67
CA ARG A 86 -9.06 16.36 -2.23
C ARG A 86 -8.17 15.46 -1.39
N PRO A 87 -8.73 14.41 -0.77
CA PRO A 87 -7.95 13.46 0.00
C PRO A 87 -7.27 12.42 -0.92
N TRP A 88 -6.13 11.91 -0.46
CA TRP A 88 -5.30 10.91 -1.12
C TRP A 88 -4.77 9.95 -0.06
N PHE A 89 -4.75 8.66 -0.32
CA PHE A 89 -3.94 7.74 0.47
C PHE A 89 -2.47 7.83 0.07
N HIS A 90 -1.58 7.52 1.01
CA HIS A 90 -0.24 7.04 0.68
C HIS A 90 -0.23 5.51 0.64
N CYS A 91 0.36 4.96 -0.43
CA CYS A 91 0.62 3.53 -0.46
C CYS A 91 1.67 3.15 0.60
N PRO A 92 1.40 2.20 1.51
CA PRO A 92 2.36 1.79 2.55
C PRO A 92 3.71 1.31 1.98
N VAL A 93 3.70 0.77 0.75
CA VAL A 93 4.90 0.25 0.09
C VAL A 93 5.63 1.33 -0.71
N CYS A 94 4.96 2.01 -1.64
CA CYS A 94 5.65 2.95 -2.54
C CYS A 94 5.51 4.43 -2.17
N TRP A 95 4.76 4.75 -1.11
CA TRP A 95 4.48 6.10 -0.61
C TRP A 95 3.84 7.06 -1.63
N ARG A 96 3.45 6.57 -2.81
CA ARG A 96 2.75 7.40 -3.79
C ARG A 96 1.35 7.72 -3.32
N ARG A 97 0.91 8.94 -3.64
CA ARG A 97 -0.49 9.33 -3.55
C ARG A 97 -1.34 8.50 -4.49
N CYS A 98 -2.37 7.86 -3.97
CA CYS A 98 -3.37 7.13 -4.75
C CYS A 98 -4.77 7.36 -4.16
N ALA A 99 -5.78 7.38 -5.01
CA ALA A 99 -7.17 7.46 -4.54
C ALA A 99 -7.68 6.11 -3.99
N ILE A 100 -7.10 5.01 -4.49
CA ILE A 100 -7.57 3.65 -4.21
C ILE A 100 -6.42 2.82 -3.66
N LEU A 101 -6.66 2.14 -2.54
CA LEU A 101 -5.85 1.04 -2.03
C LEU A 101 -6.63 -0.27 -2.20
N TYR A 102 -5.94 -1.30 -2.66
CA TYR A 102 -6.47 -2.65 -2.83
C TYR A 102 -6.06 -3.49 -1.64
N PHE A 103 -7.03 -4.16 -1.05
CA PHE A 103 -6.80 -5.17 -0.04
C PHE A 103 -6.34 -6.45 -0.72
N THR A 104 -5.09 -6.81 -0.46
CA THR A 104 -4.44 -8.00 -1.02
C THR A 104 -4.10 -8.98 0.10
N GLN A 105 -3.62 -10.18 -0.26
CA GLN A 105 -3.04 -11.13 0.70
C GLN A 105 -1.85 -10.55 1.49
N HIS A 106 -1.27 -9.42 1.05
CA HIS A 106 -0.14 -8.75 1.67
C HIS A 106 -0.50 -7.41 2.34
N GLY A 107 -1.80 -7.09 2.52
CA GLY A 107 -2.25 -5.82 3.09
C GLY A 107 -2.76 -4.83 2.04
N PHE A 108 -2.87 -3.56 2.44
CA PHE A 108 -3.34 -2.48 1.57
C PHE A 108 -2.24 -1.97 0.64
N LEU A 109 -2.44 -2.14 -0.66
CA LEU A 109 -1.45 -1.79 -1.69
C LEU A 109 -2.08 -0.91 -2.76
N CYS A 110 -1.32 0.04 -3.32
CA CYS A 110 -1.79 0.73 -4.52
C CYS A 110 -1.78 -0.22 -5.72
N ARG A 111 -2.49 0.17 -6.78
CA ARG A 111 -2.61 -0.63 -8.02
C ARG A 111 -1.28 -1.20 -8.53
N THR A 112 -0.22 -0.40 -8.48
CA THR A 112 1.10 -0.81 -9.01
C THR A 112 1.77 -1.82 -8.08
N CYS A 113 1.78 -1.57 -6.77
CA CYS A 113 2.36 -2.49 -5.79
C CYS A 113 1.58 -3.80 -5.65
N ALA A 114 0.29 -3.76 -5.96
CA ALA A 114 -0.59 -4.93 -6.02
C ALA A 114 -0.44 -5.72 -7.33
N GLU A 115 0.44 -5.29 -8.25
CA GLU A 115 0.62 -5.90 -9.58
C GLU A 115 -0.67 -5.94 -10.43
N LEU A 116 -1.62 -5.04 -10.17
CA LEU A 116 -2.91 -4.91 -10.86
C LEU A 116 -2.84 -4.00 -12.10
N ASN A 117 -1.62 -3.74 -12.57
CA ASN A 117 -1.38 -2.97 -13.77
C ASN A 117 -1.53 -3.86 -15.00
N TYR A 118 -2.30 -3.40 -15.98
CA TYR A 118 -1.98 -3.72 -17.37
C TYR A 118 -0.62 -3.07 -17.69
N PRO A 119 0.25 -3.67 -18.52
CA PRO A 119 1.50 -3.04 -18.94
C PRO A 119 1.16 -1.68 -19.57
N SER A 120 1.40 -0.59 -18.86
CA SER A 120 1.13 0.75 -19.33
C SER A 120 2.42 1.56 -19.37
N THR A 121 2.50 2.48 -20.33
CA THR A 121 3.68 3.29 -20.68
C THR A 121 4.16 4.27 -19.60
N ARG A 122 3.52 4.32 -18.42
CA ARG A 122 3.80 5.32 -17.35
C ARG A 122 4.54 4.76 -16.11
N GLN A 123 5.12 3.57 -16.18
CA GLN A 123 5.95 3.06 -15.07
C GLN A 123 7.23 3.90 -14.92
N THR A 124 7.40 4.51 -13.76
CA THR A 124 8.63 5.25 -13.41
C THR A 124 9.79 4.28 -13.16
N PRO A 125 11.06 4.74 -13.17
CA PRO A 125 12.20 3.91 -12.80
C PRO A 125 12.05 3.26 -11.42
N ARG A 126 11.52 4.00 -10.43
CA ARG A 126 11.19 3.49 -9.09
C ARG A 126 10.14 2.39 -9.13
N ASP A 127 9.10 2.51 -9.97
CA ASP A 127 8.09 1.44 -10.15
C ASP A 127 8.73 0.15 -10.60
N ARG A 128 9.58 0.23 -11.62
CA ARG A 128 10.24 -0.94 -12.19
C ARG A 128 11.19 -1.59 -11.18
N ALA A 129 11.96 -0.78 -10.44
CA ALA A 129 12.83 -1.28 -9.38
C ALA A 129 12.04 -1.99 -8.28
N LEU A 130 10.94 -1.37 -7.82
CA LEU A 130 10.08 -1.97 -6.79
C LEU A 130 9.44 -3.29 -7.26
N LEU A 131 8.94 -3.35 -8.49
CA LEU A 131 8.38 -4.59 -9.05
C LEU A 131 9.45 -5.71 -9.13
N ARG A 132 10.71 -5.36 -9.43
CA ARG A 132 11.82 -6.32 -9.42
C ARG A 132 12.14 -6.80 -8.00
N VAL A 133 12.17 -5.91 -7.01
CA VAL A 133 12.31 -6.26 -5.60
C VAL A 133 11.21 -7.25 -5.20
N GLN A 134 9.95 -6.91 -5.45
CA GLN A 134 8.81 -7.78 -5.14
C GLN A 134 8.89 -9.15 -5.84
N ALA A 135 9.28 -9.18 -7.11
CA ALA A 135 9.45 -10.42 -7.85
C ALA A 135 10.55 -11.32 -7.25
N ILE A 136 11.67 -10.74 -6.81
CA ILE A 136 12.75 -11.49 -6.15
C ILE A 136 12.30 -11.98 -4.78
N ARG A 137 11.67 -11.12 -3.96
CA ARG A 137 11.12 -11.51 -2.64
C ARG A 137 10.14 -12.66 -2.76
N ARG A 138 9.23 -12.63 -3.75
CA ARG A 138 8.34 -13.76 -4.07
C ARG A 138 9.10 -15.04 -4.40
N ARG A 139 10.15 -14.96 -5.22
CA ARG A 139 10.99 -16.12 -5.58
C ARG A 139 11.74 -16.69 -4.38
N LEU A 140 12.07 -15.85 -3.40
CA LEU A 140 12.71 -16.22 -2.15
C LEU A 140 11.71 -16.62 -1.05
N GLY A 141 10.40 -16.56 -1.30
CA GLY A 141 9.38 -16.83 -0.28
C GLY A 141 9.36 -15.79 0.85
N TRP A 142 9.92 -14.60 0.63
CA TRP A 142 9.96 -13.52 1.61
C TRP A 142 8.67 -12.70 1.60
N PRO A 143 8.34 -12.00 2.69
CA PRO A 143 7.20 -11.08 2.72
C PRO A 143 7.33 -10.01 1.62
N ILE A 144 6.29 -9.75 0.83
CA ILE A 144 6.40 -8.91 -0.38
C ILE A 144 6.78 -7.44 -0.09
N ALA A 145 6.32 -6.91 1.05
CA ALA A 145 6.64 -5.55 1.43
C ALA A 145 8.15 -5.42 1.71
N TRP A 146 8.83 -4.53 0.97
CA TRP A 146 10.28 -4.37 1.06
C TRP A 146 10.76 -3.81 2.41
N PHE A 147 9.87 -3.18 3.18
CA PHE A 147 10.16 -2.69 4.53
C PHE A 147 10.00 -3.78 5.60
N GLN A 148 9.44 -4.95 5.25
CA GLN A 148 9.40 -6.09 6.17
C GLN A 148 10.75 -6.82 6.14
N PRO A 149 11.15 -7.44 7.26
CA PRO A 149 12.40 -8.19 7.33
C PRO A 149 12.52 -9.23 6.22
N ASP A 150 13.76 -9.44 5.76
CA ASP A 150 14.08 -10.53 4.86
C ASP A 150 13.85 -11.88 5.55
N GLY A 151 13.49 -12.89 4.75
CA GLY A 151 13.26 -14.24 5.25
C GLY A 151 14.51 -15.12 5.16
N ALA A 152 14.38 -16.36 5.61
CA ALA A 152 15.41 -17.37 5.42
C ALA A 152 15.55 -17.74 3.93
N LYS A 153 16.69 -18.37 3.60
CA LYS A 153 16.89 -18.99 2.29
C LYS A 153 15.88 -20.13 2.08
N PRO A 154 15.21 -20.22 0.92
CA PRO A 154 14.32 -21.34 0.60
C PRO A 154 15.02 -22.71 0.66
N GLU A 155 14.29 -23.72 1.11
CA GLU A 155 14.72 -25.12 1.06
C GLU A 155 15.00 -25.55 -0.40
N GLY A 156 16.00 -26.42 -0.60
CA GLY A 156 16.38 -26.91 -1.93
C GLY A 156 17.07 -25.90 -2.86
N MET A 157 17.06 -24.59 -2.55
CA MET A 157 17.78 -23.59 -3.35
C MET A 157 19.31 -23.75 -3.17
N ARG A 158 20.12 -23.63 -4.22
CA ARG A 158 21.58 -23.61 -4.08
C ARG A 158 22.05 -22.26 -3.52
N TRP A 159 23.00 -22.26 -2.59
CA TRP A 159 23.54 -21.03 -1.99
C TRP A 159 24.01 -19.99 -3.01
N ARG A 160 24.67 -20.43 -4.09
CA ARG A 160 25.11 -19.53 -5.17
C ARG A 160 23.94 -18.79 -5.84
N GLU A 161 22.82 -19.46 -6.07
CA GLU A 161 21.64 -18.82 -6.67
C GLU A 161 20.93 -17.92 -5.64
N TYR A 162 20.88 -18.33 -4.37
CA TYR A 162 20.36 -17.51 -3.29
C TYR A 162 21.11 -16.18 -3.20
N TYR A 163 22.43 -16.19 -3.04
CA TYR A 163 23.23 -14.96 -2.95
C TYR A 163 23.14 -14.10 -4.21
N ARG A 164 23.02 -14.72 -5.40
CA ARG A 164 22.79 -13.98 -6.64
C ARG A 164 21.46 -13.23 -6.61
N LEU A 165 20.40 -13.84 -6.09
CA LEU A 165 19.09 -13.20 -5.95
C LEU A 165 19.12 -12.09 -4.89
N VAL A 166 19.74 -12.33 -3.75
CA VAL A 166 19.93 -11.34 -2.68
C VAL A 166 20.70 -10.12 -3.21
N TRP A 167 21.81 -10.32 -3.90
CA TRP A 167 22.58 -9.21 -4.47
C TRP A 167 21.76 -8.38 -5.47
N LYS A 168 20.95 -9.04 -6.32
CA LYS A 168 20.04 -8.35 -7.24
C LYS A 168 18.92 -7.62 -6.49
N HIS A 169 18.41 -8.22 -5.42
CA HIS A 169 17.40 -7.62 -4.55
C HIS A 169 17.94 -6.32 -3.96
N ASP A 170 19.12 -6.36 -3.34
CA ASP A 170 19.72 -5.21 -2.67
C ASP A 170 20.03 -4.09 -3.66
N ALA A 171 20.52 -4.43 -4.86
CA ALA A 171 20.77 -3.46 -5.91
C ALA A 171 19.49 -2.76 -6.42
N GLU A 172 18.36 -3.48 -6.53
CA GLU A 172 17.08 -2.85 -6.91
C GLU A 172 16.44 -2.10 -5.72
N LEU A 173 16.57 -2.64 -4.50
CA LEU A 173 16.10 -2.00 -3.28
C LEU A 173 16.80 -0.66 -3.06
N GLN A 174 18.11 -0.59 -3.29
CA GLN A 174 18.86 0.66 -3.21
C GLN A 174 18.26 1.75 -4.11
N LYS A 175 17.82 1.42 -5.33
CA LYS A 175 17.15 2.39 -6.23
C LYS A 175 15.81 2.86 -5.67
N VAL A 176 15.08 1.97 -5.00
CA VAL A 176 13.82 2.32 -4.33
C VAL A 176 14.08 3.24 -3.14
N LEU A 177 15.06 2.91 -2.31
CA LEU A 177 15.45 3.67 -1.11
C LEU A 177 15.97 5.07 -1.48
N THR A 178 16.92 5.18 -2.41
CA THR A 178 17.42 6.49 -2.86
C THR A 178 16.31 7.37 -3.43
N SER A 179 15.34 6.79 -4.14
CA SER A 179 14.18 7.55 -4.61
C SER A 179 13.18 7.91 -3.49
N LEU A 180 13.15 7.16 -2.38
CA LEU A 180 12.35 7.48 -1.19
C LEU A 180 13.00 8.58 -0.38
N ASP A 181 14.31 8.52 -0.14
CA ASP A 181 15.06 9.55 0.59
C ASP A 181 14.89 10.92 -0.07
N ALA A 182 15.13 10.99 -1.39
CA ALA A 182 14.91 12.20 -2.17
C ALA A 182 13.46 12.71 -2.14
N TRP A 183 12.49 11.84 -1.82
CA TRP A 183 11.10 12.23 -1.63
C TRP A 183 10.83 12.73 -0.20
N LEU A 184 11.37 12.05 0.82
CA LEU A 184 11.26 12.43 2.23
C LEU A 184 11.87 13.81 2.46
N ASP A 185 13.05 14.08 1.89
CA ASP A 185 13.71 15.39 1.98
C ASP A 185 12.84 16.52 1.44
N LYS A 186 12.17 16.28 0.30
CA LYS A 186 11.23 17.24 -0.30
C LYS A 186 10.01 17.47 0.59
N GLN A 187 9.51 16.43 1.26
CA GLN A 187 8.38 16.57 2.18
C GLN A 187 8.77 17.31 3.46
N HIS A 188 9.91 17.00 4.06
CA HIS A 188 10.43 17.73 5.23
C HIS A 188 10.59 19.21 4.90
N HIS A 189 11.21 19.55 3.78
CA HIS A 189 11.36 20.94 3.36
C HIS A 189 10.01 21.65 3.11
N ALA A 190 9.02 20.93 2.55
CA ALA A 190 7.66 21.45 2.37
C ALA A 190 6.92 21.65 3.71
N LEU A 191 7.11 20.74 4.67
CA LEU A 191 6.55 20.85 6.02
C LEU A 191 7.15 22.02 6.79
N GLU A 192 8.47 22.20 6.76
CA GLU A 192 9.16 23.34 7.36
C GLU A 192 8.65 24.67 6.81
N LYS A 193 8.46 24.76 5.50
CA LYS A 193 7.87 25.96 4.86
C LYS A 193 6.44 26.23 5.36
N ARG A 194 5.61 25.19 5.51
CA ARG A 194 4.23 25.31 6.01
C ARG A 194 4.17 25.66 7.50
N ILE A 195 5.11 25.18 8.31
CA ILE A 195 5.23 25.55 9.73
C ILE A 195 5.63 27.02 9.84
N LYS A 196 6.61 27.47 9.05
CA LYS A 196 7.05 28.87 9.02
C LYS A 196 5.93 29.81 8.55
N SER A 197 5.16 29.44 7.53
CA SER A 197 4.06 30.28 7.01
C SER A 197 2.83 30.36 7.93
N LYS A 198 2.72 29.49 8.94
CA LYS A 198 1.64 29.54 9.96
C LYS A 198 2.03 30.34 11.21
N LYS A 199 3.30 30.72 11.36
CA LYS A 199 3.83 31.51 12.48
C LYS A 199 3.93 33.02 12.17
N THR A 200 3.60 33.41 10.94
CA THR A 200 3.40 34.78 10.46
C THR A 200 1.93 34.98 10.16
#